data_AF-A0A941SST7-F1
#
_entry.id   AF-A0A941SST7-F1
#
_cell.length_a   1.000
_cell.length_b   1.000
_cell.length_c   1.000
_cell.angle_alpha   90.00
_cell.angle_beta   90.00
_cell.angle_gamma   90.00
#
_symmetry.space_group_name_H-M   'P 1'
#
loop_
_entity.id
_entity.type
_entity.pdbx_description
1 polymer ?
#
loop_
_entity_poly.entity_id
_entity_poly.type
_entity_poly.pdbx_seq_one_letter_code
_entity_poly.pdbx_strand_id
1 'polypeptide(L)'
;MSTRRLDDFTVAACDGGFAIAAFGCGLFDAPLWLTGLVAFAMLAYWSWSRRRVLNRLHGAIWASQTALAVSVIIAILAGSYWLGLNAKDLIT
;
A
#
# COMPACT_ATOMS: atom_id res chain seq x y z
N MET A 1 2.36 -5.97 -29.02
CA MET A 1 2.32 -6.61 -27.69
C MET A 1 2.30 -5.47 -26.67
N SER A 2 1.18 -5.26 -25.98
CA SER A 2 0.85 -3.98 -25.33
C SER A 2 1.59 -3.81 -23.99
N THR A 3 2.58 -2.92 -23.97
CA THR A 3 3.37 -2.55 -22.77
C THR A 3 2.49 -2.09 -21.59
N ARG A 4 1.34 -1.44 -21.86
CA ARG A 4 0.36 -1.05 -20.82
C ARG A 4 -0.11 -2.21 -19.95
N ARG A 5 -0.33 -3.39 -20.55
CA ARG A 5 -0.89 -4.53 -19.81
C ARG A 5 0.12 -5.12 -18.82
N LEU A 6 1.41 -5.09 -19.18
CA LEU A 6 2.51 -5.54 -18.31
C LEU A 6 2.70 -4.60 -17.11
N ASP A 7 2.57 -3.29 -17.33
CA ASP A 7 2.60 -2.30 -16.25
C ASP A 7 1.43 -2.50 -15.28
N ASP A 8 0.21 -2.72 -15.78
CA ASP A 8 -0.98 -2.96 -14.94
C ASP A 8 -0.84 -4.23 -14.09
N PHE A 9 -0.33 -5.33 -14.66
CA PHE A 9 -0.07 -6.57 -13.91
C PHE A 9 1.02 -6.39 -12.86
N THR A 10 2.06 -5.63 -13.17
CA THR A 10 3.16 -5.35 -12.23
C THR A 10 2.66 -4.54 -11.04
N VAL A 11 1.82 -3.53 -11.29
CA VAL A 11 1.19 -2.72 -10.23
C VAL A 11 0.30 -3.57 -9.34
N ALA A 12 -0.57 -4.40 -9.94
CA ALA A 12 -1.45 -5.29 -9.18
C ALA A 12 -0.68 -6.31 -8.34
N ALA A 13 0.42 -6.86 -8.88
CA ALA A 13 1.29 -7.79 -8.15
C ALA A 13 2.01 -7.10 -6.99
N CYS A 14 2.51 -5.88 -7.18
CA CYS A 14 3.12 -5.09 -6.12
C CYS A 14 2.10 -4.75 -5.02
N ASP A 15 0.93 -4.23 -5.37
CA ASP A 15 -0.12 -3.90 -4.41
C ASP A 15 -0.57 -5.13 -3.61
N GLY A 16 -0.73 -6.27 -4.28
CA GLY A 16 -1.02 -7.55 -3.64
C GLY A 16 0.11 -8.02 -2.70
N GLY A 17 1.37 -7.86 -3.11
CA GLY A 17 2.54 -8.20 -2.30
C GLY A 17 2.61 -7.39 -1.01
N PHE A 18 2.36 -6.08 -1.06
CA PHE A 18 2.31 -5.23 0.13
C PHE A 18 1.13 -5.56 1.04
N ALA A 19 -0.04 -5.92 0.48
CA ALA A 19 -1.18 -6.37 1.27
C ALA A 19 -0.89 -7.68 2.00
N ILE A 20 -0.25 -8.65 1.34
CA ILE A 20 0.17 -9.93 1.95
C ILE A 20 1.21 -9.68 3.05
N ALA A 21 2.17 -8.79 2.82
CA ALA A 21 3.16 -8.43 3.83
C ALA A 21 2.53 -7.79 5.07
N ALA A 22 1.56 -6.89 4.89
CA ALA A 22 0.81 -6.28 5.99
C ALA A 22 -0.05 -7.31 6.75
N PHE A 23 -0.70 -8.23 6.03
CA PHE A 23 -1.46 -9.34 6.62
C PHE A 23 -0.56 -10.27 7.42
N GLY A 24 0.60 -10.66 6.89
CA GLY A 24 1.60 -11.46 7.59
C GLY A 24 2.10 -10.77 8.86
N CYS A 25 2.35 -9.45 8.80
CA CYS A 25 2.71 -8.70 10.00
C CYS A 25 1.61 -8.75 11.08
N GLY A 26 0.33 -8.73 10.71
CA GLY A 26 -0.77 -8.90 11.66
C GLY A 26 -0.87 -10.32 12.22
N LEU A 27 -0.71 -11.33 11.36
CA LEU A 27 -0.80 -12.75 11.74
C LEU A 27 0.29 -13.15 12.74
N PHE A 28 1.51 -12.63 12.56
CA PHE A 28 2.64 -12.92 13.45
C PHE A 28 2.78 -11.95 14.63
N ASP A 29 1.81 -11.04 14.84
CA ASP A 29 1.88 -10.01 15.88
C ASP A 29 3.19 -9.21 15.82
N ALA A 30 3.59 -8.89 14.60
CA ALA A 30 4.84 -8.21 14.33
C ALA A 30 4.77 -6.76 14.86
N PRO A 31 5.88 -6.23 15.40
CA PRO A 31 5.91 -4.88 15.93
C PRO A 31 5.45 -3.86 14.88
N LEU A 32 4.69 -2.85 15.33
CA LEU A 32 4.12 -1.79 14.48
C LEU A 32 5.16 -1.06 13.59
N TRP A 33 6.44 -1.16 13.93
CA TRP A 33 7.55 -0.68 13.11
C TRP A 33 7.69 -1.43 11.78
N LEU A 34 7.48 -2.75 11.76
CA LEU A 34 7.53 -3.56 10.54
C LEU A 34 6.35 -3.24 9.62
N THR A 35 5.13 -3.13 10.14
CA THR A 35 3.98 -2.66 9.36
C THR A 35 4.15 -1.23 8.87
N GLY A 36 4.74 -0.36 9.70
CA GLY A 36 5.16 0.98 9.28
C GLY A 36 6.12 0.92 8.09
N LEU A 37 7.13 0.04 8.13
CA LEU A 37 8.09 -0.16 7.04
C LEU A 37 7.41 -0.62 5.74
N VAL A 38 6.43 -1.53 5.83
CA VAL A 38 5.60 -1.95 4.68
C VAL A 38 4.79 -0.77 4.14
N ALA A 39 4.19 0.06 5.01
CA ALA A 39 3.46 1.26 4.62
C ALA A 39 4.38 2.28 3.93
N PHE A 40 5.57 2.54 4.47
CA PHE A 40 6.54 3.45 3.88
C PHE A 40 7.05 2.95 2.52
N ALA A 41 7.30 1.64 2.39
CA ALA A 41 7.72 1.04 1.13
C ALA A 41 6.60 1.11 0.07
N MET A 42 5.35 0.85 0.45
CA MET A 42 4.18 1.02 -0.41
C MET A 42 4.02 2.47 -0.86
N LEU A 43 4.16 3.44 0.05
CA LEU A 43 4.09 4.87 -0.25
C LEU A 43 5.23 5.33 -1.16
N ALA A 44 6.45 4.83 -0.95
CA ALA A 44 7.59 5.13 -1.82
C ALA A 44 7.38 4.56 -3.23
N TYR A 45 6.90 3.31 -3.34
CA TYR A 45 6.54 2.67 -4.61
C TYR A 45 5.43 3.44 -5.34
N TRP A 46 4.37 3.79 -4.62
CA TRP A 46 3.24 4.54 -5.16
C TRP A 46 3.64 5.95 -5.63
N SER A 47 4.44 6.67 -4.83
CA SER A 47 4.95 8.00 -5.20
C SER A 47 5.86 7.94 -6.43
N TRP A 48 6.71 6.90 -6.53
CA TRP A 48 7.58 6.68 -7.69
C TRP A 48 6.78 6.40 -8.96
N SER A 49 5.80 5.50 -8.90
CA SER A 49 4.95 5.14 -10.05
C SER A 49 4.10 6.33 -10.53
N ARG A 50 3.59 7.16 -9.60
CA ARG A 50 2.75 8.33 -9.91
C ARG A 50 3.53 9.61 -10.21
N ARG A 51 4.87 9.61 -10.09
CA ARG A 51 5.73 10.79 -10.24
C ARG A 51 5.50 11.56 -11.55
N ARG A 52 5.19 10.88 -12.65
CA ARG A 52 4.89 11.50 -13.96
C ARG A 52 3.56 12.23 -14.01
N VAL A 53 2.56 11.75 -13.26
CA VAL A 53 1.23 12.36 -13.17
C VAL A 53 1.25 13.49 -12.14
N LEU A 54 1.92 13.28 -11.01
CA LEU A 54 2.14 14.27 -9.96
C LEU A 54 2.90 15.50 -10.48
N ASN A 55 3.92 15.31 -11.32
CA ASN A 55 4.64 16.43 -11.97
C ASN A 55 3.78 17.25 -12.95
N ARG A 56 2.59 16.77 -13.35
CA ARG A 56 1.68 17.51 -14.24
C ARG A 56 0.63 18.34 -13.51
N LEU A 57 0.40 18.08 -12.21
CA LEU A 57 -0.52 18.86 -11.38
C LEU A 57 0.27 19.69 -10.38
N HIS A 58 0.18 21.02 -10.46
CA HIS A 58 0.77 21.93 -9.48
C HIS A 58 -0.29 22.46 -8.49
N GLY A 59 0.11 22.65 -7.23
CA GLY A 59 -0.65 23.41 -6.23
C GLY A 59 -1.58 22.56 -5.35
N ALA A 60 -2.69 23.16 -4.90
CA ALA A 60 -3.55 22.57 -3.87
C ALA A 60 -4.25 21.25 -4.30
N ILE A 61 -4.56 21.11 -5.59
CA ILE A 61 -5.25 19.92 -6.13
C ILE A 61 -4.33 18.68 -6.04
N TRP A 62 -3.01 18.88 -6.21
CA TRP A 62 -2.01 17.83 -6.04
C TRP A 62 -1.97 17.31 -4.60
N ALA A 63 -2.01 18.22 -3.61
CA ALA A 63 -1.94 17.87 -2.21
C ALA A 63 -3.18 17.07 -1.75
N SER A 64 -4.38 17.50 -2.16
CA SER A 64 -5.62 16.78 -1.79
C SER A 64 -5.72 15.39 -2.41
N GLN A 65 -5.33 15.24 -3.69
CA GLN A 65 -5.33 13.93 -4.35
C GLN A 65 -4.29 12.98 -3.76
N THR A 66 -3.11 13.52 -3.42
CA THR A 66 -2.06 12.76 -2.75
C THR A 66 -2.49 12.35 -1.35
N ALA A 67 -3.06 13.26 -0.56
CA ALA A 67 -3.55 12.97 0.78
C ALA A 67 -4.66 11.91 0.77
N LEU A 68 -5.62 12.00 -0.16
CA LEU A 68 -6.68 10.99 -0.27
C LEU A 68 -6.11 9.62 -0.63
N ALA A 69 -5.17 9.55 -1.58
CA ALA A 69 -4.52 8.30 -1.94
C ALA A 69 -3.70 7.71 -0.78
N VAL A 70 -2.95 8.53 -0.07
CA VAL A 70 -2.20 8.12 1.14
C VAL A 70 -3.14 7.58 2.20
N SER A 71 -4.25 8.26 2.48
CA SER A 71 -5.26 7.80 3.43
C SER A 71 -5.84 6.44 3.04
N VAL A 72 -6.13 6.22 1.77
CA VAL A 72 -6.62 4.92 1.27
C VAL A 72 -5.57 3.82 1.45
N ILE A 73 -4.30 4.10 1.12
CA ILE A 73 -3.20 3.14 1.32
C ILE A 73 -3.08 2.77 2.81
N ILE A 74 -3.09 3.77 3.71
CA ILE A 74 -3.03 3.52 5.16
C ILE A 74 -4.24 2.70 5.62
N ALA A 75 -5.44 3.02 5.14
CA ALA A 75 -6.66 2.29 5.49
C ALA A 75 -6.58 0.82 5.05
N ILE A 76 -6.07 0.55 3.84
CA ILE A 76 -5.89 -0.81 3.33
C ILE A 76 -4.87 -1.55 4.21
N LEU A 77 -3.68 -0.97 4.46
CA LEU A 77 -2.65 -1.62 5.28
C LEU A 77 -3.12 -1.88 6.72
N ALA A 78 -3.79 -0.90 7.34
CA ALA A 78 -4.35 -1.04 8.67
C ALA A 78 -5.43 -2.14 8.72
N GLY A 79 -6.30 -2.18 7.70
CA GLY A 79 -7.29 -3.24 7.54
C GLY A 79 -6.66 -4.62 7.37
N SER A 80 -5.64 -4.75 6.53
CA SER A 80 -4.89 -6.00 6.30
C SER A 80 -4.21 -6.50 7.58
N TYR A 81 -3.57 -5.60 8.33
CA TYR A 81 -2.96 -5.91 9.62
C TYR A 81 -4.01 -6.38 10.63
N TRP A 82 -5.13 -5.66 10.73
CA TRP A 82 -6.21 -6.03 11.65
C TRP A 82 -6.84 -7.37 11.29
N LEU A 83 -7.01 -7.68 10.00
CA LEU A 83 -7.45 -9.00 9.54
C LEU A 83 -6.45 -10.10 9.94
N GLY A 84 -5.15 -9.85 9.84
CA GLY A 84 -4.12 -10.79 10.31
C GLY A 84 -4.22 -11.05 11.81
N LEU A 85 -4.47 -10.00 12.62
CA LEU A 85 -4.63 -10.12 14.06
C LEU A 85 -5.86 -10.96 14.44
N ASN A 86 -7.03 -10.67 13.83
CA ASN A 86 -8.25 -11.45 14.07
C ASN A 86 -8.12 -12.91 13.59
N ALA A 87 -7.37 -13.14 12.51
CA ALA A 87 -7.08 -14.50 12.04
C ALA A 87 -6.21 -15.27 13.05
N LYS A 88 -5.21 -14.62 13.66
CA LYS A 88 -4.43 -15.21 14.77
C LYS A 88 -5.35 -15.58 15.93
N ASP A 89 -6.21 -14.67 16.36
CA ASP A 89 -7.14 -14.91 17.48
C ASP A 89 -8.16 -16.02 17.18
N LEU A 90 -8.52 -16.24 15.91
CA LEU A 90 -9.40 -17.34 15.50
C LEU A 90 -8.69 -18.71 15.51
N ILE A 91 -7.38 -18.72 15.27
CA ILE A 91 -6.58 -19.95 15.14
C ILE A 91 -6.00 -20.42 16.49
N THR A 92 -5.91 -19.53 17.47
CA THR A 92 -5.29 -19.79 18.79
C THR A 92 -6.35 -19.96 19.87
#